data_AF-A0A0B5EF83-F1
#
_entry.id   AF-A0A0B5EF83-F1
#
_cell.length_a   1.000
_cell.length_b   1.000
_cell.length_c   1.000
_cell.angle_alpha   90.00
_cell.angle_beta   90.00
_cell.angle_gamma   90.00
#
_symmetry.space_group_name_H-M   'P 1'
#
loop_
_entity.id
_entity.type
_entity.pdbx_description
1 polymer ?
#
loop_
_entity_poly.entity_id
_entity_poly.type
_entity_poly.pdbx_seq_one_letter_code
_entity_poly.pdbx_strand_id
1 'polypeptide(L)'
;MSGAPNTRLSDLFGLTGWSKGELARLVNRQAAAMGHPQLATDTSRVRRWIDRGEIPRDPVPRVLAALFTERLGRVVTIEDLGLVRHGRAGKRLVGGSEQHPDGVPWAPERTAAVLTEFTGMDLMLNRRGLVGAGAALAAGSALSSAMHDWLRTDPALAAATPTTDNPLHAEPAGFDRYEAAPIGSQEIEELERSVEVFRAWDAARGGGLQRKAVVGQLNEVGGMLSYRHPDHLHRRLWGVAANLAVLAGWMSHDVGLEPTAQKYFVIAAHAAREGGDRPRAGEALSRAARQMVHLGRPDDALDLMKLAKSGSGDQTLPRTRAMLFTIEAWAQASMGQGQAMRRTLGAAEDLFVSDKGDVPPPSWMQMFDEADLHGMQALAYRTLAEHDPSAASTAQRHAKEAIELRAQGRQRSQIFDYLSLASACFLADDPEQADRYARLALVSMGSNSSHRTWDRLREMYRLTGQYAGYPRIEELRSEIQLAMPKQVGKSTGKGKGKGGRLV
;
A
#
# COMPACT_ATOMS: atom_id res chain seq x y z
N MET A 1 -23.48 -23.71 -11.43
CA MET A 1 -22.77 -22.52 -11.94
C MET A 1 -23.47 -21.32 -11.34
N SER A 2 -22.91 -20.69 -10.31
CA SER A 2 -23.51 -19.49 -9.69
C SER A 2 -23.27 -18.30 -10.62
N GLY A 3 -24.28 -17.90 -11.38
CA GLY A 3 -24.23 -16.80 -12.34
C GLY A 3 -24.36 -15.43 -11.69
N ALA A 4 -23.45 -15.11 -10.76
CA ALA A 4 -23.34 -13.76 -10.23
C ALA A 4 -22.48 -12.89 -11.18
N PRO A 5 -22.86 -11.62 -11.43
CA PRO A 5 -22.04 -10.69 -12.19
C PRO A 5 -20.64 -10.51 -11.57
N ASN A 6 -19.61 -10.37 -12.40
CA ASN A 6 -18.27 -10.01 -11.95
C ASN A 6 -18.19 -8.49 -11.78
N THR A 7 -18.56 -8.02 -10.59
CA THR A 7 -18.56 -6.60 -10.23
C THR A 7 -17.17 -5.98 -10.34
N ARG A 8 -16.11 -6.71 -9.94
CA ARG A 8 -14.72 -6.25 -10.05
C ARG A 8 -14.30 -5.95 -11.49
N LEU A 9 -14.54 -6.88 -12.42
CA LEU A 9 -14.27 -6.65 -13.84
C LEU A 9 -15.14 -5.53 -14.39
N SER A 10 -16.41 -5.45 -13.99
CA SER A 10 -17.34 -4.41 -14.42
C SER A 10 -16.85 -3.01 -14.04
N ASP A 11 -16.43 -2.82 -12.78
CA ASP A 11 -15.97 -1.54 -12.25
C ASP A 11 -14.70 -1.07 -12.96
N LEU A 12 -13.71 -1.96 -13.08
CA LEU A 12 -12.48 -1.66 -13.82
C LEU A 12 -12.76 -1.37 -15.28
N PHE A 13 -13.67 -2.13 -15.91
CA PHE A 13 -14.03 -1.92 -17.31
C PHE A 13 -14.64 -0.53 -17.50
N GLY A 14 -15.49 -0.07 -16.58
CA GLY A 14 -16.08 1.28 -16.59
C GLY A 14 -15.03 2.39 -16.57
N LEU A 15 -13.91 2.20 -15.86
CA LEU A 15 -12.82 3.18 -15.78
C LEU A 15 -12.02 3.30 -17.09
N THR A 16 -11.99 2.27 -17.92
CA THR A 16 -11.20 2.28 -19.17
C THR A 16 -11.81 3.13 -20.28
N GLY A 17 -13.14 3.34 -20.25
CA GLY A 17 -13.90 3.94 -21.34
C GLY A 17 -14.02 3.07 -22.59
N TRP A 18 -13.60 1.80 -22.54
CA TRP A 18 -13.68 0.89 -23.69
C TRP A 18 -15.11 0.43 -23.98
N SER A 19 -15.39 0.15 -25.24
CA SER A 19 -16.56 -0.68 -25.59
C SER A 19 -16.24 -2.17 -25.44
N LYS A 20 -17.27 -3.01 -25.23
CA LYS A 20 -17.06 -4.47 -25.12
C LYS A 20 -16.42 -5.07 -26.38
N GLY A 21 -16.77 -4.53 -27.56
CA GLY A 21 -16.18 -4.93 -28.84
C GLY A 21 -14.74 -4.44 -29.02
N GLU A 22 -14.40 -3.28 -28.47
CA GLU A 22 -13.02 -2.78 -28.44
C GLU A 22 -12.13 -3.65 -27.55
N LEU A 23 -12.59 -4.00 -26.34
CA LEU A 23 -11.88 -4.92 -25.47
C LEU A 23 -11.63 -6.27 -26.14
N ALA A 24 -12.63 -6.83 -26.84
CA ALA A 24 -12.46 -8.09 -27.58
C ALA A 24 -11.36 -8.00 -28.64
N ARG A 25 -11.29 -6.89 -29.40
CA ARG A 25 -10.23 -6.66 -30.40
C ARG A 25 -8.85 -6.51 -29.77
N LEU A 26 -8.77 -5.79 -28.65
CA LEU A 26 -7.52 -5.62 -27.90
C LEU A 26 -7.00 -6.95 -27.35
N VAL A 27 -7.89 -7.78 -26.80
CA VAL A 27 -7.56 -9.14 -26.31
C VAL A 27 -6.99 -9.99 -27.44
N ASN A 28 -7.62 -10.01 -28.62
CA ASN A 28 -7.13 -10.80 -29.75
C ASN A 28 -5.77 -10.30 -30.26
N ARG A 29 -5.59 -8.98 -30.37
CA ARG A 29 -4.33 -8.37 -30.79
C ARG A 29 -3.19 -8.72 -29.83
N GLN A 30 -3.43 -8.57 -28.53
CA GLN A 30 -2.42 -8.81 -27.51
C GLN A 30 -2.13 -10.31 -27.36
N ALA A 31 -3.14 -11.18 -27.46
CA ALA A 31 -2.95 -12.63 -27.48
C ALA A 31 -2.09 -13.06 -28.68
N ALA A 32 -2.34 -12.50 -29.88
CA ALA A 32 -1.52 -12.76 -31.05
C ALA A 32 -0.06 -12.30 -30.85
N ALA A 33 0.16 -11.11 -30.28
CA ALA A 33 1.49 -10.61 -29.94
C ALA A 33 2.22 -11.48 -28.90
N MET A 34 1.48 -12.17 -28.03
CA MET A 34 1.99 -13.14 -27.05
C MET A 34 2.14 -14.57 -27.62
N GLY A 35 2.01 -14.77 -28.93
CA GLY A 35 2.18 -16.09 -29.57
C GLY A 35 0.93 -16.98 -29.57
N HIS A 36 -0.25 -16.42 -29.30
CA HIS A 36 -1.54 -17.13 -29.31
C HIS A 36 -2.52 -16.58 -30.37
N PRO A 37 -2.19 -16.65 -31.68
CA PRO A 37 -3.02 -16.09 -32.76
C PRO A 37 -4.37 -16.80 -32.95
N GLN A 38 -4.51 -18.03 -32.49
CA GLN A 38 -5.76 -18.81 -32.55
C GLN A 38 -6.87 -18.29 -31.62
N LEU A 39 -6.58 -17.31 -30.76
CA LEU A 39 -7.54 -16.78 -29.81
C LEU A 39 -8.50 -15.79 -30.47
N ALA A 40 -9.76 -16.19 -30.64
CA ALA A 40 -10.84 -15.35 -31.15
C ALA A 40 -11.86 -15.03 -30.05
N THR A 41 -11.70 -13.86 -29.43
CA THR A 41 -12.66 -13.26 -28.49
C THR A 41 -13.62 -12.34 -29.23
N ASP A 42 -14.90 -12.39 -28.86
CA ASP A 42 -15.95 -11.52 -29.38
C ASP A 42 -16.65 -10.74 -28.24
N THR A 43 -17.51 -9.79 -28.62
CA THR A 43 -18.30 -8.97 -27.69
C THR A 43 -19.16 -9.83 -26.74
N SER A 44 -19.64 -10.98 -27.20
CA SER A 44 -20.50 -11.88 -26.43
C SER A 44 -19.75 -12.60 -25.33
N ARG A 45 -18.48 -12.98 -25.54
CA ARG A 45 -17.58 -13.52 -24.51
C ARG A 45 -17.26 -12.48 -23.45
N VAL A 46 -16.90 -11.27 -23.86
CA VAL A 46 -16.67 -10.15 -22.92
C VAL A 46 -17.90 -9.89 -22.06
N ARG A 47 -19.09 -9.93 -22.67
CA ARG A 47 -20.36 -9.81 -21.92
C ARG A 47 -20.54 -10.94 -20.91
N ARG A 48 -20.20 -12.19 -21.26
CA ARG A 48 -20.30 -13.33 -20.33
C ARG A 48 -19.33 -13.21 -19.16
N TRP A 49 -18.13 -12.69 -19.38
CA TRP A 49 -17.16 -12.46 -18.31
C TRP A 49 -17.63 -11.41 -17.31
N ILE A 50 -18.25 -10.33 -17.79
CA ILE A 50 -18.75 -9.22 -16.95
C ILE A 50 -20.09 -9.60 -16.30
N ASP A 51 -21.11 -9.88 -17.11
CA ASP A 51 -22.49 -9.97 -16.65
C ASP A 51 -22.81 -11.32 -15.97
N ARG A 52 -22.13 -12.40 -16.38
CA ARG A 52 -22.38 -13.76 -15.87
C ARG A 52 -21.26 -14.31 -14.99
N GLY A 53 -20.19 -13.53 -14.81
CA GLY A 53 -19.02 -13.95 -14.04
C GLY A 53 -18.28 -15.15 -14.62
N GLU A 54 -18.36 -15.39 -15.94
CA GLU A 54 -17.65 -16.50 -16.57
C GLU A 54 -16.14 -16.24 -16.55
N ILE A 55 -15.37 -17.15 -15.95
CA ILE A 55 -13.91 -17.05 -15.88
C ILE A 55 -13.30 -17.65 -17.16
N PRO A 56 -12.64 -16.86 -18.02
CA PRO A 56 -12.03 -17.38 -19.23
C PRO A 56 -10.82 -18.26 -18.93
N ARG A 57 -10.50 -19.17 -19.85
CA ARG A 57 -9.31 -20.03 -19.76
C ARG A 57 -8.05 -19.26 -20.17
N ASP A 58 -6.89 -19.75 -19.74
CA ASP A 58 -5.60 -19.23 -20.19
C ASP A 58 -5.49 -19.24 -21.72
N PRO A 59 -4.84 -18.22 -22.33
CA PRO A 59 -4.10 -17.11 -21.70
C PRO A 59 -4.93 -15.84 -21.42
N VAL A 60 -6.27 -15.89 -21.58
CA VAL A 60 -7.13 -14.68 -21.56
C VAL A 60 -7.04 -13.87 -20.25
N PRO A 61 -7.06 -14.47 -19.05
CA PRO A 61 -6.91 -13.70 -17.81
C PRO A 61 -5.63 -12.86 -17.78
N ARG A 62 -4.50 -13.42 -18.23
CA ARG A 62 -3.21 -12.72 -18.34
C ARG A 62 -3.29 -11.58 -19.36
N VAL A 63 -3.88 -11.84 -20.52
CA VAL A 63 -4.06 -10.79 -21.54
C VAL A 63 -4.91 -9.63 -21.04
N LEU A 64 -6.01 -9.91 -20.33
CA LEU A 64 -6.86 -8.89 -19.75
C LEU A 64 -6.10 -8.06 -18.71
N ALA A 65 -5.41 -8.71 -17.77
CA ALA A 65 -4.71 -7.99 -16.72
C ALA A 65 -3.58 -7.09 -17.27
N ALA A 66 -2.87 -7.54 -18.32
CA ALA A 66 -1.93 -6.73 -19.09
C ALA A 66 -2.56 -5.49 -19.72
N LEU A 67 -3.67 -5.67 -20.45
CA LEU A 67 -4.37 -4.58 -21.14
C LEU A 67 -4.88 -3.52 -20.15
N PHE A 68 -5.50 -3.97 -19.05
CA PHE A 68 -6.00 -3.08 -18.02
C PHE A 68 -4.87 -2.35 -17.28
N THR A 69 -3.73 -3.02 -17.08
CA THR A 69 -2.53 -2.41 -16.50
C THR A 69 -2.04 -1.24 -17.34
N GLU A 70 -1.89 -1.45 -18.64
CA GLU A 70 -1.48 -0.40 -19.59
C GLU A 70 -2.50 0.74 -19.64
N ARG A 71 -3.79 0.41 -19.72
CA ARG A 71 -4.84 1.42 -19.87
C ARG A 71 -5.04 2.30 -18.65
N LEU A 72 -4.95 1.72 -17.45
CA LEU A 72 -5.20 2.42 -16.20
C LEU A 72 -3.94 3.05 -15.60
N GLY A 73 -2.76 2.79 -16.18
CA GLY A 73 -1.49 3.34 -15.69
C GLY A 73 -1.10 2.85 -14.29
N ARG A 74 -1.63 1.69 -13.87
CA ARG A 74 -1.35 1.04 -12.59
C ARG A 74 -1.38 -0.47 -12.76
N VAL A 75 -0.68 -1.22 -11.90
CA VAL A 75 -0.69 -2.68 -11.96
C VAL A 75 -2.09 -3.23 -11.67
N VAL A 76 -2.65 -3.97 -12.62
CA VAL A 76 -3.90 -4.72 -12.54
C VAL A 76 -3.58 -6.20 -12.71
N THR A 77 -3.97 -7.01 -11.73
CA THR A 77 -3.77 -8.46 -11.68
C THR A 77 -5.06 -9.20 -12.06
N ILE A 78 -4.98 -10.52 -12.26
CA ILE A 78 -6.16 -11.37 -12.53
C ILE A 78 -7.19 -11.29 -11.38
N GLU A 79 -6.74 -11.10 -10.15
CA GLU A 79 -7.63 -10.98 -8.99
C GLU A 79 -8.36 -9.65 -8.92
N ASP A 80 -7.68 -8.56 -9.29
CA ASP A 80 -8.35 -7.25 -9.39
C ASP A 80 -9.49 -7.30 -10.40
N LEU A 81 -9.36 -8.15 -11.43
CA LEU A 81 -10.41 -8.43 -12.42
C LEU A 81 -11.43 -9.48 -11.95
N GLY A 82 -11.28 -10.05 -10.75
CA GLY A 82 -12.18 -11.10 -10.24
C GLY A 82 -12.16 -12.40 -11.05
N LEU A 83 -11.09 -12.68 -11.79
CA LEU A 83 -11.00 -13.85 -12.69
C LEU A 83 -10.35 -15.07 -11.99
N VAL A 84 -10.69 -15.29 -10.73
CA VAL A 84 -10.15 -16.35 -9.88
C VAL A 84 -11.19 -17.43 -9.66
N ARG A 85 -10.83 -18.70 -9.88
CA ARG A 85 -11.72 -19.82 -9.53
C ARG A 85 -11.65 -20.08 -8.03
N HIS A 86 -12.55 -19.48 -7.27
CA HIS A 86 -12.76 -19.93 -5.89
C HIS A 86 -13.42 -21.32 -5.92
N GLY A 87 -12.71 -22.34 -5.45
CA GLY A 87 -13.32 -23.63 -5.13
C GLY A 87 -14.52 -23.42 -4.21
N ARG A 88 -15.61 -24.15 -4.44
CA ARG A 88 -16.89 -24.00 -3.72
C ARG A 88 -16.68 -24.03 -2.20
N ALA A 89 -16.74 -22.87 -1.55
CA ALA A 89 -17.13 -22.80 -0.15
C ALA A 89 -18.64 -23.13 -0.09
N GLY A 90 -18.98 -24.39 0.14
CA GLY A 90 -20.37 -24.84 0.13
C GLY A 90 -20.57 -26.17 0.84
N LYS A 91 -21.22 -26.09 2.01
CA LYS A 91 -21.74 -27.17 2.89
C LYS A 91 -20.71 -27.92 3.75
N ARG A 92 -20.58 -27.41 4.98
CA ARG A 92 -20.36 -28.18 6.20
C ARG A 92 -21.26 -29.43 6.17
N LEU A 93 -20.66 -30.61 6.06
CA LEU A 93 -21.23 -31.88 6.47
C LEU A 93 -20.38 -32.37 7.63
N VAL A 94 -21.05 -32.61 8.75
CA VAL A 94 -20.49 -33.13 9.98
C VAL A 94 -20.11 -34.59 9.75
N GLY A 95 -18.84 -34.93 10.02
CA GLY A 95 -18.39 -36.31 10.26
C GLY A 95 -17.30 -36.81 9.31
N GLY A 96 -16.14 -37.17 9.88
CA GLY A 96 -15.24 -38.20 9.35
C GLY A 96 -13.88 -37.72 8.81
N SER A 97 -12.84 -37.93 9.61
CA SER A 97 -11.40 -38.04 9.28
C SER A 97 -10.79 -37.00 8.33
N GLU A 98 -10.07 -36.04 8.94
CA GLU A 98 -9.28 -35.01 8.27
C GLU A 98 -8.08 -35.61 7.49
N GLN A 99 -8.20 -35.64 6.16
CA GLN A 99 -7.07 -35.50 5.24
C GLN A 99 -7.46 -34.42 4.24
N HIS A 100 -7.02 -33.19 4.50
CA HIS A 100 -7.26 -32.02 3.66
C HIS A 100 -6.29 -32.02 2.45
N PRO A 101 -6.75 -31.95 1.20
CA PRO A 101 -5.88 -31.88 0.01
C PRO A 101 -5.26 -30.49 -0.24
N ASP A 102 -5.60 -29.47 0.56
CA ASP A 102 -5.20 -28.07 0.33
C ASP A 102 -4.23 -27.53 1.40
N GLY A 103 -3.68 -28.38 2.26
CA GLY A 103 -2.80 -28.01 3.37
C GLY A 103 -1.30 -27.93 3.01
N VAL A 104 -0.93 -27.39 1.84
CA VAL A 104 0.50 -27.20 1.52
C VAL A 104 0.95 -25.85 2.10
N PRO A 105 1.95 -25.80 2.99
CA PRO A 105 2.53 -24.56 3.48
C PRO A 105 2.95 -23.64 2.33
N TRP A 106 2.69 -22.35 2.46
CA TRP A 106 3.16 -21.34 1.53
C TRP A 106 4.69 -21.40 1.45
N ALA A 107 5.22 -21.84 0.31
CA ALA A 107 6.65 -22.04 0.11
C ALA A 107 7.34 -20.68 -0.16
N PRO A 108 8.51 -20.39 0.45
CA PRO A 108 9.23 -19.11 0.27
C PRO A 108 9.47 -18.73 -1.20
N GLU A 109 9.65 -19.73 -2.07
CA GLU A 109 9.85 -19.57 -3.51
C GLU A 109 8.65 -18.89 -4.19
N ARG A 110 7.42 -19.08 -3.67
CA ARG A 110 6.22 -18.39 -4.18
C ARG A 110 6.23 -16.91 -3.84
N THR A 111 6.69 -16.52 -2.65
CA THR A 111 6.80 -15.10 -2.26
C THR A 111 7.80 -14.37 -3.15
N ALA A 112 8.95 -14.99 -3.43
CA ALA A 112 10.00 -14.39 -4.27
C ALA A 112 9.52 -14.22 -5.73
N ALA A 113 8.84 -15.24 -6.26
CA ALA A 113 8.23 -15.17 -7.60
C ALA A 113 7.20 -14.04 -7.68
N VAL A 114 6.23 -13.98 -6.76
CA VAL A 114 5.20 -12.93 -6.72
C VAL A 114 5.80 -11.53 -6.63
N LEU A 115 6.85 -11.36 -5.82
CA LEU A 115 7.55 -10.09 -5.65
C LEU A 115 8.24 -9.64 -6.95
N THR A 116 9.06 -10.51 -7.54
CA THR A 116 9.77 -10.22 -8.81
C THR A 116 8.79 -9.94 -9.94
N GLU A 117 7.72 -10.71 -9.99
CA GLU A 117 6.65 -10.61 -10.96
C GLU A 117 5.92 -9.25 -10.88
N PHE A 118 5.46 -8.89 -9.69
CA PHE A 118 4.73 -7.65 -9.45
C PHE A 118 5.60 -6.41 -9.68
N THR A 119 6.84 -6.43 -9.20
CA THR A 119 7.79 -5.33 -9.41
C THR A 119 8.16 -5.16 -10.88
N GLY A 120 8.34 -6.27 -11.62
CA GLY A 120 8.60 -6.24 -13.06
C GLY A 120 7.47 -5.57 -13.83
N MET A 121 6.21 -5.94 -13.53
CA MET A 121 5.04 -5.27 -14.12
C MET A 121 4.99 -3.78 -13.82
N ASP A 122 5.27 -3.41 -12.59
CA ASP A 122 5.21 -2.03 -12.12
C ASP A 122 6.27 -1.14 -12.79
N LEU A 123 7.45 -1.69 -13.08
CA LEU A 123 8.49 -1.02 -13.87
C LEU A 123 8.12 -0.88 -15.35
N MET A 124 7.41 -1.87 -15.91
CA MET A 124 6.99 -1.90 -17.31
C MET A 124 5.88 -0.91 -17.66
N LEU A 125 5.20 -0.31 -16.67
CA LEU A 125 4.13 0.69 -16.87
C LEU A 125 4.50 1.89 -17.76
N ASN A 126 5.79 2.15 -18.02
CA ASN A 126 6.25 3.21 -18.93
C ASN A 126 7.02 2.73 -20.18
N ARG A 127 7.23 1.42 -20.39
CA ARG A 127 7.84 0.91 -21.64
C ARG A 127 6.73 0.44 -22.57
N ARG A 128 6.53 1.15 -23.68
CA ARG A 128 5.72 0.66 -24.81
C ARG A 128 6.28 -0.70 -25.26
N GLY A 129 5.59 -1.78 -24.93
CA GLY A 129 5.94 -3.14 -25.35
C GLY A 129 5.91 -4.15 -24.20
N LEU A 130 4.72 -4.62 -23.85
CA LEU A 130 4.54 -5.69 -22.87
C LEU A 130 4.70 -7.07 -23.54
N VAL A 131 5.94 -7.47 -23.83
CA VAL A 131 6.29 -8.83 -24.26
C VAL A 131 7.05 -9.48 -23.10
N GLY A 132 6.35 -10.24 -22.26
CA GLY A 132 6.97 -11.01 -21.16
C GLY A 132 6.18 -11.12 -19.85
N ALA A 133 5.16 -10.28 -19.61
CA ALA A 133 4.38 -10.23 -18.36
C ALA A 133 3.39 -11.40 -18.17
N GLY A 134 3.72 -12.56 -18.72
CA GLY A 134 2.83 -13.70 -18.77
C GLY A 134 2.66 -14.38 -17.42
N ALA A 135 3.74 -14.87 -16.82
CA ALA A 135 3.69 -15.55 -15.52
C ALA A 135 3.10 -14.60 -14.45
N ALA A 136 3.66 -13.39 -14.36
CA ALA A 136 2.98 -12.08 -14.45
C ALA A 136 1.81 -11.76 -13.51
N LEU A 137 0.73 -12.47 -13.76
CA LEU A 137 -0.61 -11.96 -13.62
C LEU A 137 -1.50 -12.89 -12.80
N ALA A 138 -1.04 -14.12 -12.54
CA ALA A 138 -1.73 -15.14 -11.76
C ALA A 138 -1.57 -14.96 -10.23
N ALA A 139 -0.59 -14.18 -9.78
CA ALA A 139 -0.24 -13.97 -8.38
C ALA A 139 -1.34 -13.38 -7.49
N GLY A 140 -2.29 -12.60 -8.04
CA GLY A 140 -3.30 -11.91 -7.23
C GLY A 140 -4.15 -12.87 -6.37
N SER A 141 -4.67 -13.95 -6.96
CA SER A 141 -5.54 -14.92 -6.27
C SER A 141 -4.94 -15.55 -5.01
N ALA A 142 -3.62 -15.55 -4.95
CA ALA A 142 -2.83 -16.14 -3.90
C ALA A 142 -2.67 -15.18 -2.70
N LEU A 143 -2.76 -13.85 -2.86
CA LEU A 143 -2.59 -12.89 -1.76
C LEU A 143 -3.81 -12.81 -0.81
N SER A 144 -5.05 -12.77 -1.31
CA SER A 144 -6.25 -12.68 -0.43
C SER A 144 -6.60 -14.00 0.25
N SER A 145 -6.34 -15.13 -0.43
CA SER A 145 -6.40 -16.46 0.18
C SER A 145 -5.25 -16.68 1.18
N ALA A 146 -4.05 -16.17 0.90
CA ALA A 146 -2.93 -16.17 1.85
C ALA A 146 -3.17 -15.28 3.07
N MET A 147 -3.93 -14.18 3.00
CA MET A 147 -4.35 -13.44 4.20
C MET A 147 -5.25 -14.28 5.13
N HIS A 148 -6.03 -15.22 4.58
CA HIS A 148 -6.81 -16.18 5.36
C HIS A 148 -5.96 -17.38 5.84
N ASP A 149 -4.96 -17.81 5.06
CA ASP A 149 -4.05 -18.90 5.44
C ASP A 149 -3.00 -18.44 6.49
N TRP A 150 -2.66 -17.14 6.46
CA TRP A 150 -1.92 -16.36 7.46
C TRP A 150 -2.52 -16.46 8.86
N LEU A 151 -3.82 -16.78 9.01
CA LEU A 151 -4.46 -17.05 10.31
C LEU A 151 -4.08 -18.41 10.94
N ARG A 152 -3.59 -19.38 10.16
CA ARG A 152 -3.57 -20.79 10.59
C ARG A 152 -2.21 -21.46 10.57
N THR A 153 -1.21 -20.91 9.90
CA THR A 153 0.12 -21.53 9.81
C THR A 153 1.22 -20.71 10.48
N ASP A 154 1.97 -21.36 11.36
CA ASP A 154 3.27 -20.89 11.82
C ASP A 154 4.34 -21.39 10.84
N PRO A 155 5.16 -20.53 10.21
CA PRO A 155 6.24 -20.99 9.33
C PRO A 155 7.31 -21.77 10.11
N ALA A 156 7.43 -21.57 11.42
CA ALA A 156 8.33 -22.37 12.26
C ALA A 156 7.93 -23.86 12.32
N LEU A 157 6.65 -24.18 12.09
CA LEU A 157 6.14 -25.56 12.02
C LEU A 157 6.33 -26.20 10.62
N ALA A 158 6.49 -25.40 9.57
CA ALA A 158 6.71 -25.90 8.20
C ALA A 158 8.18 -26.28 7.92
N ALA A 159 9.13 -25.73 8.69
CA ALA A 159 10.55 -26.06 8.60
C ALA A 159 10.91 -27.47 9.12
N ALA A 160 9.95 -28.22 9.66
CA ALA A 160 10.16 -29.54 10.27
C ALA A 160 9.93 -30.73 9.31
N THR A 161 9.57 -30.50 8.04
CA THR A 161 9.49 -31.59 7.04
C THR A 161 10.88 -31.91 6.48
N PRO A 162 11.35 -33.17 6.50
CA PRO A 162 12.65 -33.53 5.96
C PRO A 162 12.62 -33.41 4.43
N THR A 163 13.32 -32.41 3.89
CA THR A 163 13.56 -32.28 2.46
C THR A 163 14.63 -33.29 2.05
N THR A 164 14.27 -34.27 1.23
CA THR A 164 15.20 -35.31 0.75
C THR A 164 16.32 -34.70 -0.09
N ASP A 165 17.56 -34.94 0.34
CA ASP A 165 18.81 -34.56 -0.31
C ASP A 165 18.88 -35.03 -1.77
N ASN A 166 19.20 -34.11 -2.68
CA ASN A 166 19.86 -34.43 -3.94
C ASN A 166 20.90 -33.32 -4.22
N PRO A 167 22.21 -33.60 -4.14
CA PRO A 167 23.25 -32.58 -4.15
C PRO A 167 23.60 -32.20 -5.59
N LEU A 168 23.22 -30.99 -6.02
CA LEU A 168 23.89 -30.32 -7.12
C LEU A 168 24.74 -29.21 -6.51
N HIS A 169 26.02 -29.52 -6.31
CA HIS A 169 27.07 -28.54 -6.07
C HIS A 169 27.16 -27.61 -7.28
N ALA A 170 27.11 -26.29 -7.04
CA ALA A 170 27.39 -25.31 -8.07
C ALA A 170 28.90 -25.29 -8.34
N GLU A 171 29.32 -25.70 -9.54
CA GLU A 171 30.63 -25.33 -10.08
C GLU A 171 30.64 -23.85 -10.49
N PRO A 172 31.77 -23.13 -10.32
CA PRO A 172 31.87 -21.74 -10.68
C PRO A 172 32.20 -21.59 -12.17
N ALA A 173 31.19 -21.38 -13.02
CA ALA A 173 31.43 -21.02 -14.42
C ALA A 173 30.33 -20.12 -15.00
N GLY A 174 30.74 -18.92 -15.44
CA GLY A 174 29.99 -18.07 -16.38
C GLY A 174 29.22 -16.91 -15.75
N PHE A 175 29.92 -15.87 -15.31
CA PHE A 175 29.29 -14.58 -14.99
C PHE A 175 28.77 -13.92 -16.26
N ASP A 176 27.46 -14.03 -16.53
CA ASP A 176 26.75 -12.97 -17.23
C ASP A 176 26.42 -11.88 -16.21
N ARG A 177 27.04 -10.71 -16.33
CA ARG A 177 27.01 -9.63 -15.33
C ARG A 177 25.63 -8.97 -15.13
N TYR A 178 24.59 -9.50 -15.77
CA TYR A 178 23.23 -8.94 -15.81
C TYR A 178 22.13 -9.91 -15.39
N GLU A 179 22.45 -11.14 -14.99
CA GLU A 179 21.51 -12.04 -14.30
C GLU A 179 21.82 -12.10 -12.80
N ALA A 180 20.79 -12.19 -11.97
CA ALA A 180 20.96 -12.30 -10.52
C ALA A 180 21.87 -13.50 -10.19
N ALA A 181 22.87 -13.31 -9.34
CA ALA A 181 23.79 -14.37 -8.90
C ALA A 181 23.62 -14.60 -7.39
N PRO A 182 24.08 -15.75 -6.84
CA PRO A 182 24.23 -15.89 -5.40
C PRO A 182 25.10 -14.75 -4.83
N ILE A 183 24.68 -14.18 -3.71
CA ILE A 183 25.33 -13.01 -3.11
C ILE A 183 25.89 -13.33 -1.73
N GLY A 184 26.99 -12.65 -1.36
CA GLY A 184 27.63 -12.79 -0.06
C GLY A 184 27.12 -11.79 0.97
N SER A 185 27.76 -11.82 2.14
CA SER A 185 27.41 -10.91 3.25
C SER A 185 27.65 -9.44 2.88
N GLN A 186 28.69 -9.14 2.12
CA GLN A 186 29.06 -7.77 1.76
C GLN A 186 28.04 -7.13 0.81
N GLU A 187 27.58 -7.88 -0.20
CA GLU A 187 26.53 -7.42 -1.10
C GLU A 187 25.21 -7.16 -0.35
N ILE A 188 24.86 -8.02 0.62
CA ILE A 188 23.68 -7.81 1.47
C ILE A 188 23.82 -6.55 2.32
N GLU A 189 25.00 -6.28 2.89
CA GLU A 189 25.24 -5.04 3.63
C GLU A 189 25.10 -3.78 2.75
N GLU A 190 25.49 -3.86 1.48
CA GLU A 190 25.29 -2.77 0.52
C GLU A 190 23.82 -2.55 0.18
N LEU A 191 23.04 -3.63 0.07
CA LEU A 191 21.59 -3.56 -0.09
C LEU A 191 20.90 -2.98 1.16
N GLU A 192 21.31 -3.38 2.36
CA GLU A 192 20.83 -2.82 3.63
C GLU A 192 21.16 -1.33 3.74
N ARG A 193 22.36 -0.90 3.33
CA ARG A 193 22.74 0.52 3.25
C ARG A 193 21.89 1.28 2.22
N SER A 194 21.61 0.69 1.07
CA SER A 194 20.73 1.28 0.04
C SER A 194 19.31 1.52 0.57
N VAL A 195 18.78 0.62 1.40
CA VAL A 195 17.47 0.80 2.07
C VAL A 195 17.47 2.07 2.93
N GLU A 196 18.52 2.30 3.72
CA GLU A 196 18.61 3.48 4.58
C GLU A 196 18.71 4.78 3.77
N VAL A 197 19.42 4.75 2.64
CA VAL A 197 19.46 5.88 1.69
C VAL A 197 18.07 6.17 1.12
N PHE A 198 17.34 5.16 0.66
CA PHE A 198 15.98 5.34 0.16
C PHE A 198 15.03 5.86 1.24
N ARG A 199 15.16 5.40 2.49
CA ARG A 199 14.38 5.89 3.63
C ARG A 199 14.66 7.36 3.91
N ALA A 200 15.93 7.77 3.93
CA ALA A 200 16.32 9.16 4.11
C ALA A 200 15.78 10.05 2.97
N TRP A 201 15.80 9.56 1.73
CA TRP A 201 15.22 10.27 0.59
C TRP A 201 13.71 10.45 0.69
N ASP A 202 12.97 9.41 1.08
CA ASP A 202 11.52 9.47 1.31
C ASP A 202 11.18 10.51 2.39
N ALA A 203 11.91 10.48 3.51
CA ALA A 203 11.76 11.44 4.60
C ALA A 203 12.03 12.89 4.16
N ALA A 204 13.01 13.11 3.27
CA ALA A 204 13.41 14.45 2.82
C ALA A 204 12.53 15.05 1.72
N ARG A 205 12.09 14.24 0.74
CA ARG A 205 11.52 14.77 -0.53
C ARG A 205 10.10 14.30 -0.86
N GLY A 206 9.57 13.30 -0.16
CA GLY A 206 8.26 12.70 -0.49
C GLY A 206 8.34 11.79 -1.69
N GLY A 207 7.92 10.54 -1.50
CA GLY A 207 8.31 9.36 -2.26
C GLY A 207 8.07 9.28 -3.77
N GLY A 208 7.47 10.28 -4.42
CA GLY A 208 7.08 10.15 -5.82
C GLY A 208 8.25 10.03 -6.81
N LEU A 209 9.30 10.84 -6.63
CA LEU A 209 10.35 11.02 -7.64
C LEU A 209 11.28 9.80 -7.76
N GLN A 210 11.56 9.11 -6.65
CA GLN A 210 12.51 7.98 -6.60
C GLN A 210 11.84 6.61 -6.56
N ARG A 211 10.50 6.53 -6.63
CA ARG A 211 9.77 5.27 -6.46
C ARG A 211 10.26 4.16 -7.39
N LYS A 212 10.57 4.49 -8.65
CA LYS A 212 11.06 3.51 -9.62
C LYS A 212 12.42 2.92 -9.26
N ALA A 213 13.29 3.69 -8.61
CA ALA A 213 14.58 3.18 -8.14
C ALA A 213 14.37 2.13 -7.03
N VAL A 214 13.48 2.41 -6.08
CA VAL A 214 13.12 1.46 -5.02
C VAL A 214 12.50 0.18 -5.59
N VAL A 215 11.56 0.32 -6.54
CA VAL A 215 10.93 -0.85 -7.19
C VAL A 215 11.95 -1.63 -8.03
N GLY A 216 12.90 -0.95 -8.69
CA GLY A 216 14.01 -1.58 -9.39
C GLY A 216 14.89 -2.42 -8.46
N GLN A 217 15.33 -1.84 -7.34
CA GLN A 217 16.13 -2.55 -6.36
C GLN A 217 15.36 -3.76 -5.76
N LEU A 218 14.06 -3.59 -5.52
CA LEU A 218 13.22 -4.69 -5.04
C LEU A 218 13.10 -5.81 -6.08
N ASN A 219 12.99 -5.48 -7.36
CA ASN A 219 12.97 -6.47 -8.44
C ASN A 219 14.27 -7.27 -8.50
N GLU A 220 15.42 -6.60 -8.40
CA GLU A 220 16.74 -7.25 -8.35
C GLU A 220 16.86 -8.20 -7.15
N VAL A 221 16.46 -7.75 -5.96
CA VAL A 221 16.44 -8.56 -4.73
C VAL A 221 15.51 -9.78 -4.89
N GLY A 222 14.37 -9.60 -5.55
CA GLY A 222 13.47 -10.70 -5.91
C GLY A 222 14.13 -11.76 -6.78
N GLY A 223 14.91 -11.33 -7.77
CA GLY A 223 15.73 -12.24 -8.58
C GLY A 223 16.76 -12.99 -7.73
N MET A 224 17.46 -12.29 -6.84
CA MET A 224 18.45 -12.89 -5.93
C MET A 224 17.84 -13.93 -4.97
N LEU A 225 16.60 -13.71 -4.50
CA LEU A 225 15.85 -14.65 -3.65
C LEU A 225 15.47 -15.96 -4.35
N SER A 226 15.62 -16.05 -5.68
CA SER A 226 15.36 -17.29 -6.42
C SER A 226 16.49 -18.32 -6.29
N TYR A 227 17.65 -17.92 -5.75
CA TYR A 227 18.81 -18.77 -5.52
C TYR A 227 18.83 -19.31 -4.09
N ARG A 228 19.47 -20.46 -3.88
CA ARG A 228 19.72 -20.97 -2.52
C ARG A 228 20.86 -20.19 -1.87
N HIS A 229 20.63 -19.75 -0.65
CA HIS A 229 21.61 -19.05 0.20
C HIS A 229 21.68 -19.73 1.57
N PRO A 230 22.80 -19.58 2.31
CA PRO A 230 22.85 -19.93 3.73
C PRO A 230 21.73 -19.23 4.53
N ASP A 231 21.11 -19.91 5.49
CA ASP A 231 19.91 -19.44 6.22
C ASP A 231 20.05 -18.04 6.84
N HIS A 232 21.24 -17.68 7.32
CA HIS A 232 21.48 -16.36 7.90
C HIS A 232 21.51 -15.26 6.83
N LEU A 233 22.03 -15.52 5.63
CA LEU A 233 22.01 -14.59 4.50
C LEU A 233 20.61 -14.51 3.89
N HIS A 234 19.93 -15.64 3.76
CA HIS A 234 18.57 -15.69 3.23
C HIS A 234 17.60 -14.86 4.08
N ARG A 235 17.66 -14.97 5.42
CA ARG A 235 16.85 -14.15 6.33
C ARG A 235 17.11 -12.65 6.20
N ARG A 236 18.38 -12.26 6.08
CA ARG A 236 18.76 -10.84 5.86
C ARG A 236 18.25 -10.32 4.52
N LEU A 237 18.36 -11.12 3.45
CA LEU A 237 17.88 -10.76 2.13
C LEU A 237 16.34 -10.58 2.10
N TRP A 238 15.61 -11.45 2.81
CA TRP A 238 14.18 -11.27 3.05
C TRP A 238 13.87 -9.99 3.84
N GLY A 239 14.69 -9.65 4.82
CA GLY A 239 14.62 -8.37 5.54
C GLY A 239 14.80 -7.16 4.62
N VAL A 240 15.76 -7.20 3.69
CA VAL A 240 15.94 -6.17 2.65
C VAL A 240 14.69 -6.06 1.78
N ALA A 241 14.19 -7.18 1.27
CA ALA A 241 12.99 -7.24 0.44
C ALA A 241 11.78 -6.63 1.16
N ALA A 242 11.56 -6.97 2.43
CA ALA A 242 10.49 -6.42 3.25
C ALA A 242 10.63 -4.90 3.44
N ASN A 243 11.84 -4.41 3.67
CA ASN A 243 12.08 -2.97 3.85
C ASN A 243 11.82 -2.19 2.56
N LEU A 244 12.36 -2.65 1.43
CA LEU A 244 12.12 -2.06 0.11
C LEU A 244 10.64 -2.12 -0.29
N ALA A 245 9.93 -3.21 0.01
CA ALA A 245 8.51 -3.34 -0.29
C ALA A 245 7.64 -2.35 0.52
N VAL A 246 7.93 -2.11 1.81
CA VAL A 246 7.23 -1.05 2.56
C VAL A 246 7.48 0.32 1.96
N LEU A 247 8.73 0.63 1.58
CA LEU A 247 9.07 1.90 0.94
C LEU A 247 8.31 2.04 -0.40
N ALA A 248 8.33 1.01 -1.26
CA ALA A 248 7.58 1.01 -2.51
C ALA A 248 6.07 1.19 -2.30
N GLY A 249 5.50 0.56 -1.27
CA GLY A 249 4.10 0.73 -0.89
C GLY A 249 3.79 2.14 -0.44
N TRP A 250 4.62 2.70 0.43
CA TRP A 250 4.46 4.05 0.96
C TRP A 250 4.59 5.11 -0.14
N MET A 251 5.62 5.00 -0.99
CA MET A 251 5.82 5.87 -2.13
C MET A 251 4.69 5.76 -3.16
N SER A 252 4.11 4.57 -3.34
CA SER A 252 2.94 4.36 -4.21
C SER A 252 1.69 5.04 -3.66
N HIS A 253 1.48 4.99 -2.33
CA HIS A 253 0.41 5.72 -1.67
C HIS A 253 0.61 7.25 -1.79
N ASP A 254 1.85 7.73 -1.64
CA ASP A 254 2.20 9.15 -1.79
C ASP A 254 1.92 9.72 -3.20
N VAL A 255 1.81 8.87 -4.23
CA VAL A 255 1.43 9.22 -5.61
C VAL A 255 0.01 8.81 -6.00
N GLY A 256 -0.81 8.33 -5.05
CA GLY A 256 -2.20 7.94 -5.28
C GLY A 256 -2.40 6.60 -6.00
N LEU A 257 -1.37 5.76 -6.11
CA LEU A 257 -1.47 4.40 -6.67
C LEU A 257 -1.96 3.41 -5.62
N GLU A 258 -3.17 3.64 -5.08
CA GLU A 258 -3.68 2.94 -3.89
C GLU A 258 -3.70 1.41 -4.01
N PRO A 259 -4.18 0.80 -5.12
CA PRO A 259 -4.17 -0.66 -5.25
C PRO A 259 -2.74 -1.23 -5.33
N THR A 260 -1.81 -0.47 -5.91
CA THR A 260 -0.39 -0.86 -5.98
C THR A 260 0.25 -0.79 -4.59
N ALA A 261 -0.04 0.28 -3.84
CA ALA A 261 0.47 0.46 -2.49
C ALA A 261 0.05 -0.68 -1.55
N GLN A 262 -1.23 -1.06 -1.58
CA GLN A 262 -1.78 -2.14 -0.76
C GLN A 262 -1.05 -3.47 -1.02
N LYS A 263 -0.80 -3.81 -2.29
CA LYS A 263 -0.06 -5.03 -2.66
C LYS A 263 1.37 -5.02 -2.15
N TYR A 264 2.06 -3.89 -2.25
CA TYR A 264 3.41 -3.77 -1.71
C TYR A 264 3.46 -3.94 -0.19
N PHE A 265 2.48 -3.44 0.56
CA PHE A 265 2.42 -3.69 2.01
C PHE A 265 2.18 -5.17 2.32
N VAL A 266 1.36 -5.87 1.54
CA VAL A 266 1.16 -7.32 1.70
C VAL A 266 2.44 -8.09 1.35
N ILE A 267 3.09 -7.77 0.23
CA ILE A 267 4.40 -8.35 -0.14
C ILE A 267 5.43 -8.14 0.97
N ALA A 268 5.47 -6.94 1.57
CA ALA A 268 6.36 -6.63 2.67
C ALA A 268 6.09 -7.49 3.91
N ALA A 269 4.81 -7.69 4.27
CA ALA A 269 4.43 -8.52 5.39
C ALA A 269 4.83 -9.99 5.17
N HIS A 270 4.68 -10.51 3.95
CA HIS A 270 5.14 -11.85 3.60
C HIS A 270 6.66 -11.96 3.63
N ALA A 271 7.38 -11.04 2.98
CA ALA A 271 8.84 -11.03 2.97
C ALA A 271 9.43 -10.98 4.39
N ALA A 272 8.85 -10.16 5.27
CA ALA A 272 9.28 -10.09 6.67
C ALA A 272 9.08 -11.42 7.40
N ARG A 273 7.96 -12.11 7.15
CA ARG A 273 7.66 -13.42 7.74
C ARG A 273 8.60 -14.52 7.24
N GLU A 274 8.94 -14.54 5.95
CA GLU A 274 9.95 -15.47 5.40
C GLU A 274 11.33 -15.23 6.02
N GLY A 275 11.67 -13.97 6.31
CA GLY A 275 12.89 -13.61 7.04
C GLY A 275 12.85 -13.89 8.54
N GLY A 276 11.69 -14.26 9.10
CA GLY A 276 11.48 -14.44 10.54
C GLY A 276 11.31 -13.15 11.35
N ASP A 277 11.19 -11.98 10.70
CA ASP A 277 11.00 -10.68 11.34
C ASP A 277 9.50 -10.36 11.50
N ARG A 278 8.90 -10.96 12.53
CA ARG A 278 7.48 -10.76 12.88
C ARG A 278 7.11 -9.30 13.18
N PRO A 279 7.88 -8.54 13.99
CA PRO A 279 7.60 -7.13 14.22
C PRO A 279 7.54 -6.30 12.93
N ARG A 280 8.42 -6.57 11.96
CA ARG A 280 8.39 -5.91 10.65
C ARG A 280 7.14 -6.25 9.84
N ALA A 281 6.66 -7.49 9.90
CA ALA A 281 5.41 -7.89 9.25
C ALA A 281 4.21 -7.13 9.84
N GLY A 282 4.16 -6.99 11.17
CA GLY A 282 3.15 -6.17 11.84
C GLY A 282 3.21 -4.69 11.47
N GLU A 283 4.41 -4.13 11.32
CA GLU A 283 4.57 -2.74 10.86
C GLU A 283 4.05 -2.56 9.42
N ALA A 284 4.35 -3.48 8.50
CA ALA A 284 3.84 -3.42 7.13
C ALA A 284 2.30 -3.46 7.09
N LEU A 285 1.67 -4.31 7.89
CA LEU A 285 0.21 -4.35 8.04
C LEU A 285 -0.34 -3.05 8.63
N SER A 286 0.35 -2.43 9.58
CA SER A 286 -0.05 -1.13 10.14
C SER A 286 -0.01 0.01 9.11
N ARG A 287 0.91 -0.07 8.13
CA ARG A 287 0.95 0.86 6.99
C ARG A 287 -0.25 0.68 6.08
N ALA A 288 -0.63 -0.57 5.80
CA ALA A 288 -1.86 -0.87 5.07
C ALA A 288 -3.10 -0.38 5.84
N ALA A 289 -3.16 -0.57 7.16
CA ALA A 289 -4.26 -0.06 7.97
C ALA A 289 -4.35 1.47 7.90
N ARG A 290 -3.20 2.16 8.01
CA ARG A 290 -3.11 3.62 7.86
C ARG A 290 -3.62 4.09 6.49
N GLN A 291 -3.35 3.35 5.43
CA GLN A 291 -3.89 3.61 4.10
C GLN A 291 -5.43 3.50 4.10
N MET A 292 -5.98 2.42 4.68
CA MET A 292 -7.43 2.21 4.75
C MET A 292 -8.17 3.34 5.48
N VAL A 293 -7.59 3.90 6.55
CA VAL A 293 -8.18 5.06 7.23
C VAL A 293 -8.24 6.29 6.30
N HIS A 294 -7.15 6.61 5.57
CA HIS A 294 -7.17 7.72 4.59
C HIS A 294 -8.19 7.52 3.47
N LEU A 295 -8.47 6.26 3.09
CA LEU A 295 -9.46 5.93 2.06
C LEU A 295 -10.91 5.90 2.59
N GLY A 296 -11.14 6.31 3.85
CA GLY A 296 -12.46 6.31 4.46
C GLY A 296 -13.00 4.91 4.75
N ARG A 297 -12.12 3.93 4.94
CA ARG A 297 -12.45 2.52 5.23
C ARG A 297 -11.88 2.10 6.60
N PRO A 298 -12.34 2.70 7.71
CA PRO A 298 -11.78 2.46 9.04
C PRO A 298 -12.06 1.04 9.57
N ASP A 299 -13.15 0.39 9.15
CA ASP A 299 -13.43 -1.02 9.53
C ASP A 299 -12.34 -1.97 9.02
N ASP A 300 -11.98 -1.85 7.73
CA ASP A 300 -10.89 -2.62 7.14
C ASP A 300 -9.54 -2.31 7.80
N ALA A 301 -9.34 -1.05 8.23
CA ALA A 301 -8.16 -0.65 8.98
C ALA A 301 -8.07 -1.39 10.33
N LEU A 302 -9.18 -1.49 11.06
CA LEU A 302 -9.21 -2.24 12.32
C LEU A 302 -8.99 -3.73 12.12
N ASP A 303 -9.52 -4.32 11.07
CA ASP A 303 -9.24 -5.72 10.76
C ASP A 303 -7.75 -5.92 10.47
N LEU A 304 -7.13 -5.07 9.65
CA LEU A 304 -5.67 -5.09 9.44
C LEU A 304 -4.88 -4.88 10.73
N MET A 305 -5.35 -4.04 11.65
CA MET A 305 -4.69 -3.82 12.94
C MET A 305 -4.80 -5.03 13.87
N LYS A 306 -5.93 -5.75 13.88
CA LYS A 306 -6.04 -7.04 14.59
C LYS A 306 -5.00 -8.02 14.05
N LEU A 307 -4.86 -8.08 12.72
CA LEU A 307 -3.84 -8.91 12.07
C LEU A 307 -2.42 -8.46 12.47
N ALA A 308 -2.12 -7.16 12.41
CA ALA A 308 -0.82 -6.63 12.82
C ALA A 308 -0.44 -7.03 14.25
N LYS A 309 -1.39 -6.98 15.19
CA LYS A 309 -1.15 -7.33 16.60
C LYS A 309 -0.89 -8.82 16.79
N SER A 310 -1.69 -9.70 16.17
CA SER A 310 -1.48 -11.15 16.30
C SER A 310 -0.24 -11.63 15.54
N GLY A 311 0.13 -10.95 14.46
CA GLY A 311 1.27 -11.29 13.61
C GLY A 311 2.64 -10.84 14.15
N SER A 312 2.69 -9.77 14.95
CA SER A 312 3.97 -9.22 15.44
C SER A 312 4.71 -10.13 16.45
N GLY A 313 3.98 -11.01 17.15
CA GLY A 313 4.52 -11.94 18.13
C GLY A 313 5.02 -11.28 19.43
N ASP A 314 5.39 -12.10 20.41
CA ASP A 314 5.73 -11.66 21.78
C ASP A 314 7.05 -10.88 21.87
N GLN A 315 7.91 -10.98 20.85
CA GLN A 315 9.21 -10.27 20.79
C GLN A 315 9.07 -8.79 20.40
N THR A 316 7.85 -8.30 20.18
CA THR A 316 7.61 -6.93 19.74
C THR A 316 7.92 -5.94 20.87
N LEU A 317 8.87 -5.04 20.62
CA LEU A 317 9.26 -4.00 21.58
C LEU A 317 8.06 -3.12 21.99
N PRO A 318 8.00 -2.62 23.24
CA PRO A 318 6.92 -1.76 23.72
C PRO A 318 6.67 -0.55 22.81
N ARG A 319 7.74 0.12 22.34
CA ARG A 319 7.63 1.27 21.42
C ARG A 319 7.01 0.91 20.08
N THR A 320 7.28 -0.27 19.52
CA THR A 320 6.60 -0.74 18.30
C THR A 320 5.11 -0.98 18.56
N ARG A 321 4.75 -1.58 19.71
CA ARG A 321 3.35 -1.78 20.09
C ARG A 321 2.61 -0.46 20.30
N ALA A 322 3.27 0.54 20.92
CA ALA A 322 2.75 1.88 21.07
C ALA A 322 2.42 2.51 19.71
N MET A 323 3.34 2.45 18.74
CA MET A 323 3.11 2.92 17.37
C MET A 323 1.88 2.24 16.74
N LEU A 324 1.74 0.92 16.85
CA LEU A 324 0.58 0.19 16.33
C LEU A 324 -0.74 0.70 16.95
N PHE A 325 -0.77 0.93 18.26
CA PHE A 325 -1.96 1.42 18.95
C PHE A 325 -2.37 2.82 18.49
N THR A 326 -1.42 3.69 18.11
CA THR A 326 -1.78 5.00 17.55
C THR A 326 -2.59 4.91 16.24
N ILE A 327 -2.34 3.88 15.41
CA ILE A 327 -3.07 3.66 14.16
C ILE A 327 -4.46 3.10 14.42
N GLU A 328 -4.57 2.17 15.36
CA GLU A 328 -5.86 1.63 15.78
C GLU A 328 -6.73 2.71 16.41
N ALA A 329 -6.17 3.55 17.29
CA ALA A 329 -6.86 4.69 17.86
C ALA A 329 -7.35 5.66 16.77
N TRP A 330 -6.54 5.92 15.75
CA TRP A 330 -6.95 6.77 14.64
C TRP A 330 -8.13 6.16 13.85
N ALA A 331 -8.11 4.85 13.58
CA ALA A 331 -9.24 4.16 12.95
C ALA A 331 -10.51 4.21 13.82
N GLN A 332 -10.39 4.02 15.14
CA GLN A 332 -11.50 4.18 16.09
C GLN A 332 -12.07 5.61 16.08
N ALA A 333 -11.20 6.62 16.02
CA ALA A 333 -11.57 8.03 15.94
C ALA A 333 -12.38 8.33 14.67
N SER A 334 -11.98 7.79 13.51
CA SER A 334 -12.71 7.94 12.25
C SER A 334 -14.14 7.39 12.30
N MET A 335 -14.42 6.44 13.19
CA MET A 335 -15.76 5.88 13.41
C MET A 335 -16.52 6.55 14.57
N GLY A 336 -15.99 7.62 15.16
CA GLY A 336 -16.59 8.30 16.31
C GLY A 336 -16.50 7.52 17.63
N GLN A 337 -15.67 6.47 17.71
CA GLN A 337 -15.54 5.61 18.90
C GLN A 337 -14.63 6.25 19.98
N GLY A 338 -15.01 7.42 20.48
CA GLY A 338 -14.14 8.25 21.33
C GLY A 338 -13.63 7.58 22.61
N GLN A 339 -14.46 6.79 23.29
CA GLN A 339 -14.03 6.06 24.50
C GLN A 339 -13.05 4.93 24.19
N ALA A 340 -13.23 4.22 23.07
CA ALA A 340 -12.28 3.19 22.65
C ALA A 340 -10.94 3.82 22.27
N MET A 341 -10.97 4.89 21.48
CA MET A 341 -9.80 5.67 21.08
C MET A 341 -8.98 6.13 22.30
N ARG A 342 -9.62 6.75 23.29
CA ARG A 342 -8.93 7.23 24.51
C ARG A 342 -8.24 6.11 25.27
N ARG A 343 -8.89 4.95 25.43
CA ARG A 343 -8.28 3.78 26.08
C ARG A 343 -7.08 3.24 25.29
N THR A 344 -7.21 3.13 23.97
CA THR A 344 -6.13 2.66 23.11
C THR A 344 -4.94 3.63 23.10
N LEU A 345 -5.17 4.95 23.10
CA LEU A 345 -4.11 5.94 23.23
C LEU A 345 -3.42 5.90 24.60
N GLY A 346 -4.18 5.76 25.69
CA GLY A 346 -3.58 5.62 27.03
C GLY A 346 -2.66 4.38 27.11
N ALA A 347 -3.10 3.25 26.55
CA ALA A 347 -2.24 2.07 26.47
C ALA A 347 -1.00 2.28 25.57
N ALA A 348 -1.08 3.14 24.56
CA ALA A 348 0.07 3.51 23.73
C ALA A 348 1.08 4.36 24.52
N GLU A 349 0.60 5.33 25.31
CA GLU A 349 1.42 6.16 26.21
C GLU A 349 2.13 5.29 27.25
N ASP A 350 1.40 4.41 27.93
CA ASP A 350 1.97 3.48 28.92
C ASP A 350 3.08 2.61 28.32
N LEU A 351 2.85 2.06 27.12
CA LEU A 351 3.84 1.28 26.40
C LEU A 351 5.06 2.12 25.98
N PHE A 352 4.84 3.35 25.54
CA PHE A 352 5.92 4.25 25.14
C PHE A 352 6.82 4.60 26.33
N VAL A 353 6.24 4.91 27.48
CA VAL A 353 6.96 5.20 28.73
C VAL A 353 7.68 3.95 29.27
N SER A 354 7.09 2.77 29.09
CA SER A 354 7.71 1.51 29.53
C SER A 354 8.96 1.10 28.74
N ASP A 355 9.19 1.69 27.56
CA ASP A 355 10.38 1.40 26.76
C ASP A 355 11.62 2.06 27.36
N LYS A 356 12.41 1.24 28.07
CA LYS A 356 13.65 1.67 28.74
C LYS A 356 14.81 1.91 27.78
N GLY A 357 14.68 1.54 26.50
CA GLY A 357 15.75 1.67 25.51
C GLY A 357 16.89 0.64 25.69
N ASP A 358 16.67 -0.40 26.50
CA ASP A 358 17.65 -1.48 26.73
C ASP A 358 17.97 -2.26 25.45
N VAL A 359 16.98 -2.37 24.55
CA VAL A 359 17.12 -2.98 23.23
C VAL A 359 17.03 -1.87 22.18
N PRO A 360 18.05 -1.71 21.32
CA PRO A 360 17.98 -0.75 20.23
C PRO A 360 16.74 -1.01 19.36
N PRO A 361 15.95 0.03 19.05
CA PRO A 361 14.80 -0.14 18.18
C PRO A 361 15.28 -0.54 16.77
N PRO A 362 14.49 -1.35 16.03
CA PRO A 362 14.77 -1.64 14.63
C PRO A 362 14.97 -0.36 13.81
N SER A 363 15.79 -0.39 12.75
CA SER A 363 16.12 0.83 12.00
C SER A 363 14.89 1.58 11.46
N TRP A 364 13.85 0.84 11.10
CA TRP A 364 12.58 1.38 10.63
C TRP A 364 11.70 2.04 11.72
N MET A 365 12.02 1.85 13.01
CA MET A 365 11.37 2.50 14.15
C MET A 365 12.03 3.82 14.57
N GLN A 366 13.19 4.18 14.01
CA GLN A 366 13.93 5.40 14.40
C GLN A 366 13.11 6.70 14.23
N MET A 367 12.06 6.65 13.39
CA MET A 367 11.16 7.76 13.12
C MET A 367 9.89 7.76 13.99
N PHE A 368 9.83 6.98 15.07
CA PHE A 368 8.71 7.01 16.02
C PHE A 368 9.22 7.37 17.42
N ASP A 369 9.31 8.66 17.66
CA ASP A 369 9.69 9.25 18.93
C ASP A 369 8.51 9.98 19.61
N GLU A 370 8.82 10.75 20.65
CA GLU A 370 7.82 11.50 21.43
C GLU A 370 7.05 12.50 20.56
N ALA A 371 7.72 13.20 19.65
CA ALA A 371 7.06 14.12 18.73
C ALA A 371 6.10 13.36 17.79
N ASP A 372 6.49 12.18 17.31
CA ASP A 372 5.65 11.33 16.47
C ASP A 372 4.47 10.73 17.24
N LEU A 373 4.61 10.42 18.52
CA LEU A 373 3.50 10.06 19.40
C LEU A 373 2.49 11.21 19.53
N HIS A 374 2.94 12.42 19.91
CA HIS A 374 2.07 13.59 20.02
C HIS A 374 1.40 13.93 18.68
N GLY A 375 2.12 13.85 17.57
CA GLY A 375 1.57 14.08 16.22
C GLY A 375 0.45 13.09 15.88
N MET A 376 0.62 11.81 16.22
CA MET A 376 -0.42 10.79 16.03
C MET A 376 -1.62 10.96 16.97
N GLN A 377 -1.40 11.39 18.21
CA GLN A 377 -2.48 11.71 19.15
C GLN A 377 -3.28 12.92 18.69
N ALA A 378 -2.60 13.99 18.27
CA ALA A 378 -3.22 15.15 17.65
C ALA A 378 -4.08 14.74 16.45
N LEU A 379 -3.56 13.84 15.61
CA LEU A 379 -4.30 13.30 14.47
C LEU A 379 -5.58 12.56 14.90
N ALA A 380 -5.48 11.67 15.87
CA ALA A 380 -6.62 10.89 16.37
C ALA A 380 -7.68 11.81 17.00
N TYR A 381 -7.31 12.71 17.90
CA TYR A 381 -8.24 13.66 18.52
C TYR A 381 -8.85 14.63 17.51
N ARG A 382 -8.09 15.12 16.52
CA ARG A 382 -8.61 15.95 15.42
C ARG A 382 -9.65 15.20 14.60
N THR A 383 -9.43 13.91 14.35
CA THR A 383 -10.41 13.06 13.65
C THR A 383 -11.66 12.87 14.48
N LEU A 384 -11.51 12.61 15.78
CA LEU A 384 -12.63 12.48 16.69
C LEU A 384 -13.44 13.78 16.80
N ALA A 385 -12.79 14.94 16.69
CA ALA A 385 -13.44 16.25 16.76
C ALA A 385 -14.48 16.51 15.65
N GLU A 386 -14.45 15.75 14.56
CA GLU A 386 -15.51 15.76 13.54
C GLU A 386 -16.82 15.12 14.05
N HIS A 387 -16.74 14.24 15.07
CA HIS A 387 -17.87 13.58 15.72
C HIS A 387 -18.19 14.14 17.11
N ASP A 388 -17.17 14.60 17.84
CA ASP A 388 -17.23 15.13 19.20
C ASP A 388 -16.35 16.38 19.30
N PRO A 389 -16.90 17.60 19.08
CA PRO A 389 -16.13 18.85 19.08
C PRO A 389 -15.31 19.11 20.35
N SER A 390 -15.66 18.49 21.50
CA SER A 390 -14.89 18.64 22.73
C SER A 390 -13.45 18.11 22.62
N ALA A 391 -13.21 17.18 21.68
CA ALA A 391 -11.89 16.62 21.40
C ALA A 391 -10.92 17.62 20.74
N ALA A 392 -11.42 18.72 20.15
CA ALA A 392 -10.61 19.66 19.40
C ALA A 392 -9.52 20.33 20.27
N SER A 393 -9.85 20.69 21.51
CA SER A 393 -8.90 21.30 22.46
C SER A 393 -7.72 20.37 22.77
N THR A 394 -7.99 19.07 22.92
CA THR A 394 -6.97 18.05 23.16
C THR A 394 -6.10 17.84 21.92
N ALA A 395 -6.71 17.84 20.73
CA ALA A 395 -5.97 17.79 19.46
C ALA A 395 -5.00 18.97 19.32
N GLN A 396 -5.43 20.18 19.66
CA GLN A 396 -4.58 21.38 19.60
C GLN A 396 -3.39 21.27 20.56
N ARG A 397 -3.60 20.77 21.78
CA ARG A 397 -2.53 20.60 22.78
C ARG A 397 -1.43 19.66 22.26
N HIS A 398 -1.81 18.45 21.84
CA HIS A 398 -0.84 17.49 21.31
C HIS A 398 -0.15 18.01 20.03
N ALA A 399 -0.86 18.73 19.15
CA ALA A 399 -0.25 19.28 17.94
C ALA A 399 0.83 20.33 18.27
N LYS A 400 0.59 21.19 19.28
CA LYS A 400 1.56 22.18 19.74
C LYS A 400 2.79 21.53 20.36
N GLU A 401 2.60 20.54 21.25
CA GLU A 401 3.69 19.76 21.84
C GLU A 401 4.55 19.10 20.74
N ALA A 402 3.90 18.53 19.71
CA ALA A 402 4.60 17.92 18.58
C ALA A 402 5.42 18.93 17.75
N ILE A 403 4.91 20.15 17.54
CA ILE A 403 5.62 21.23 16.84
C ILE A 403 6.83 21.69 17.67
N GLU A 404 6.67 21.87 18.97
CA GLU A 404 7.73 22.31 19.89
C GLU A 404 8.89 21.29 19.92
N LEU A 405 8.58 20.00 20.04
CA LEU A 405 9.58 18.92 20.00
C LEU A 405 10.29 18.84 18.64
N ARG A 406 9.65 19.27 17.55
CA ARG A 406 10.23 19.30 16.20
C ARG A 406 10.97 20.61 15.90
N ALA A 407 11.09 21.57 16.81
CA ALA A 407 11.70 22.87 16.53
C ALA A 407 13.14 22.78 15.95
N GLN A 408 13.86 21.68 16.22
CA GLN A 408 15.24 21.46 15.77
C GLN A 408 15.38 20.61 14.48
N GLY A 409 14.29 20.22 13.80
CA GLY A 409 14.37 19.45 12.55
C GLY A 409 13.02 18.93 11.99
N ARG A 410 13.06 18.12 10.92
CA ARG A 410 11.87 17.46 10.29
C ARG A 410 10.76 18.41 9.78
N GLN A 411 11.13 19.35 8.91
CA GLN A 411 10.23 20.31 8.26
C GLN A 411 8.95 19.68 7.66
N ARG A 412 9.01 18.46 7.11
CA ARG A 412 7.84 17.80 6.53
C ARG A 412 6.82 17.30 7.56
N SER A 413 7.27 16.74 8.68
CA SER A 413 6.35 16.31 9.75
C SER A 413 5.63 17.52 10.35
N GLN A 414 6.34 18.66 10.47
CA GLN A 414 5.75 19.93 10.91
C GLN A 414 4.59 20.40 10.02
N ILE A 415 4.62 20.15 8.70
CA ILE A 415 3.49 20.47 7.81
C ILE A 415 2.23 19.72 8.26
N PHE A 416 2.35 18.43 8.60
CA PHE A 416 1.21 17.65 9.07
C PHE A 416 0.70 18.13 10.42
N ASP A 417 1.59 18.57 11.30
CA ASP A 417 1.21 19.13 12.60
C ASP A 417 0.49 20.46 12.43
N TYR A 418 0.99 21.37 11.59
CA TYR A 418 0.33 22.65 11.28
C TYR A 418 -1.06 22.45 10.65
N LEU A 419 -1.20 21.51 9.70
CA LEU A 419 -2.50 21.19 9.11
C LEU A 419 -3.46 20.59 10.13
N SER A 420 -2.97 19.71 11.02
CA SER A 420 -3.79 19.11 12.08
C SER A 420 -4.22 20.16 13.10
N LEU A 421 -3.32 21.08 13.48
CA LEU A 421 -3.60 22.18 14.40
C LEU A 421 -4.60 23.18 13.79
N ALA A 422 -4.40 23.60 12.54
CA ALA A 422 -5.33 24.48 11.84
C ALA A 422 -6.73 23.87 11.75
N SER A 423 -6.81 22.58 11.40
CA SER A 423 -8.10 21.85 11.36
C SER A 423 -8.76 21.79 12.74
N ALA A 424 -7.98 21.51 13.79
CA ALA A 424 -8.48 21.49 15.15
C ALA A 424 -8.93 22.88 15.65
N CYS A 425 -8.31 23.98 15.19
CA CYS A 425 -8.78 25.34 15.46
C CYS A 425 -10.11 25.63 14.74
N PHE A 426 -10.26 25.25 13.47
CA PHE A 426 -11.54 25.40 12.77
C PHE A 426 -12.68 24.60 13.42
N LEU A 427 -12.39 23.38 13.89
CA LEU A 427 -13.36 22.53 14.61
C LEU A 427 -13.71 23.08 16.01
N ALA A 428 -12.84 23.90 16.60
CA ALA A 428 -13.05 24.53 17.90
C ALA A 428 -13.67 25.94 17.83
N ASP A 429 -14.14 26.37 16.65
CA ASP A 429 -14.68 27.72 16.40
C ASP A 429 -13.67 28.87 16.61
N ASP A 430 -12.39 28.62 16.33
CA ASP A 430 -11.31 29.63 16.37
C ASP A 430 -10.68 29.85 14.97
N PRO A 431 -11.37 30.56 14.06
CA PRO A 431 -10.91 30.78 12.70
C PRO A 431 -9.64 31.66 12.62
N GLU A 432 -9.38 32.52 13.61
CA GLU A 432 -8.21 33.40 13.60
C GLU A 432 -6.91 32.61 13.83
N GLN A 433 -6.90 31.71 14.82
CA GLN A 433 -5.77 30.80 15.00
C GLN A 433 -5.65 29.83 13.83
N ALA A 434 -6.78 29.32 13.33
CA ALA A 434 -6.79 28.39 12.22
C ALA A 434 -6.14 29.00 10.96
N ASP A 435 -6.43 30.25 10.63
CA ASP A 435 -5.80 30.98 9.53
C ASP A 435 -4.27 31.06 9.69
N ARG A 436 -3.78 31.42 10.88
CA ARG A 436 -2.33 31.51 11.13
C ARG A 436 -1.62 30.19 10.85
N TYR A 437 -2.12 29.09 11.40
CA TYR A 437 -1.48 27.79 11.23
C TYR A 437 -1.67 27.23 9.81
N ALA A 438 -2.81 27.50 9.15
CA ALA A 438 -3.03 27.13 7.75
C ALA A 438 -2.00 27.82 6.83
N ARG A 439 -1.70 29.11 7.06
CA ARG A 439 -0.68 29.84 6.30
C ARG A 439 0.73 29.33 6.55
N LEU A 440 1.07 28.97 7.79
CA LEU A 440 2.35 28.32 8.09
C LEU A 440 2.50 26.98 7.36
N ALA A 441 1.42 26.18 7.29
CA ALA A 441 1.41 24.97 6.47
C ALA A 441 1.62 25.29 4.99
N LEU A 442 0.89 26.25 4.42
CA LEU A 442 1.00 26.64 3.00
C LEU A 442 2.39 27.13 2.62
N VAL A 443 3.03 27.98 3.44
CA VAL A 443 4.40 28.47 3.19
C VAL A 443 5.41 27.32 3.21
N SER A 444 5.17 26.31 4.06
CA SER A 444 6.01 25.13 4.15
C SER A 444 5.75 24.11 3.04
N MET A 445 4.62 24.22 2.33
CA MET A 445 4.25 23.34 1.22
C MET A 445 4.87 23.83 -0.10
N GLY A 446 5.70 22.99 -0.71
CA GLY A 446 6.23 23.22 -2.07
C GLY A 446 5.45 22.47 -3.15
N SER A 447 5.79 22.73 -4.42
CA SER A 447 5.24 22.03 -5.60
C SER A 447 5.48 20.51 -5.62
N ASN A 448 6.51 20.04 -4.88
CA ASN A 448 6.82 18.62 -4.71
C ASN A 448 6.16 17.99 -3.47
N SER A 449 5.21 18.68 -2.82
CA SER A 449 4.49 18.11 -1.67
C SER A 449 3.71 16.85 -2.08
N SER A 450 3.67 15.86 -1.18
CA SER A 450 3.00 14.57 -1.43
C SER A 450 1.49 14.71 -1.60
N HIS A 451 0.83 13.76 -2.30
CA HIS A 451 -0.63 13.74 -2.44
C HIS A 451 -1.33 13.80 -1.07
N ARG A 452 -0.79 13.10 -0.07
CA ARG A 452 -1.31 13.12 1.30
C ARG A 452 -1.30 14.51 1.96
N THR A 453 -0.27 15.31 1.69
CA THR A 453 -0.22 16.71 2.16
C THR A 453 -1.35 17.51 1.52
N TRP A 454 -1.57 17.32 0.22
CA TRP A 454 -2.67 17.95 -0.51
C TRP A 454 -4.06 17.44 -0.09
N ASP A 455 -4.18 16.17 0.27
CA ASP A 455 -5.43 15.58 0.74
C ASP A 455 -5.83 16.16 2.11
N ARG A 456 -4.88 16.26 3.04
CA ARG A 456 -5.09 16.91 4.35
C ARG A 456 -5.40 18.40 4.20
N LEU A 457 -4.73 19.09 3.27
CA LEU A 457 -5.07 20.47 2.94
C LEU A 457 -6.51 20.57 2.39
N ARG A 458 -6.96 19.61 1.59
CA ARG A 458 -8.33 19.56 1.06
C ARG A 458 -9.37 19.27 2.14
N GLU A 459 -9.05 18.39 3.09
CA GLU A 459 -9.89 18.14 4.28
C GLU A 459 -10.03 19.42 5.11
N MET A 460 -8.91 20.09 5.44
CA MET A 460 -8.92 21.37 6.15
C MET A 460 -9.69 22.44 5.36
N TYR A 461 -9.51 22.51 4.04
CA TYR A 461 -10.22 23.45 3.18
C TYR A 461 -11.75 23.28 3.28
N ARG A 462 -12.26 22.06 3.47
CA ARG A 462 -13.70 21.84 3.68
C ARG A 462 -14.21 22.48 4.97
N LEU A 463 -13.43 22.43 6.05
CA LEU A 463 -13.78 23.05 7.34
C LEU A 463 -13.93 24.57 7.23
N THR A 464 -13.17 25.21 6.34
CA THR A 464 -13.28 26.66 6.12
C THR A 464 -14.65 27.10 5.55
N GLY A 465 -15.44 26.16 5.00
CA GLY A 465 -16.73 26.47 4.37
C GLY A 465 -17.77 27.06 5.32
N GLN A 466 -17.70 26.74 6.62
CA GLN A 466 -18.64 27.28 7.62
C GLN A 466 -18.38 28.77 7.93
N TYR A 467 -17.21 29.30 7.56
CA TYR A 467 -16.82 30.70 7.73
C TYR A 467 -16.94 31.49 6.43
N ALA A 468 -17.80 31.05 5.50
CA ALA A 468 -18.11 31.79 4.29
C ALA A 468 -18.62 33.20 4.66
N GLY A 469 -17.93 34.23 4.18
CA GLY A 469 -18.20 35.63 4.54
C GLY A 469 -17.23 36.26 5.55
N TYR A 470 -16.33 35.50 6.19
CA TYR A 470 -15.19 36.07 6.91
C TYR A 470 -14.08 36.45 5.90
N PRO A 471 -13.76 37.75 5.68
CA PRO A 471 -12.88 38.18 4.59
C PRO A 471 -11.51 37.48 4.59
N ARG A 472 -10.92 37.34 5.76
CA ARG A 472 -9.60 36.69 5.94
C ARG A 472 -9.62 35.21 5.57
N ILE A 473 -10.73 34.52 5.80
CA ILE A 473 -10.87 33.10 5.45
C ILE A 473 -11.15 32.95 3.95
N GLU A 474 -11.86 33.88 3.32
CA GLU A 474 -12.03 33.89 1.85
C GLU A 474 -10.71 34.12 1.11
N GLU A 475 -9.84 34.99 1.64
CA GLU A 475 -8.46 35.16 1.15
C GLU A 475 -7.66 33.86 1.28
N LEU A 476 -7.67 33.24 2.46
CA LEU A 476 -7.02 31.95 2.69
C LEU A 476 -7.55 30.87 1.73
N ARG A 477 -8.87 30.80 1.52
CA ARG A 477 -9.50 29.86 0.58
C ARG A 477 -9.00 30.06 -0.84
N SER A 478 -8.85 31.32 -1.27
CA SER A 478 -8.33 31.69 -2.59
C SER A 478 -6.86 31.28 -2.74
N GLU A 479 -6.03 31.52 -1.72
CA GLU A 479 -4.62 31.10 -1.69
C GLU A 479 -4.47 29.58 -1.76
N ILE A 480 -5.27 28.83 -0.99
CA ILE A 480 -5.30 27.37 -1.04
C ILE A 480 -5.63 26.90 -2.46
N GLN A 481 -6.69 27.44 -3.07
CA GLN A 481 -7.08 27.07 -4.43
C GLN A 481 -5.99 27.34 -5.48
N LEU A 482 -5.25 28.45 -5.34
CA LEU A 482 -4.13 28.79 -6.22
C LEU A 482 -2.94 27.84 -6.01
N ALA A 483 -2.68 27.41 -4.78
CA ALA A 483 -1.59 26.50 -4.45
C ALA A 483 -1.88 25.04 -4.85
N MET A 484 -3.15 24.62 -4.82
CA MET A 484 -3.51 23.23 -5.11
C MET A 484 -3.13 22.82 -6.54
N PRO A 485 -2.52 21.64 -6.73
CA PRO A 485 -2.23 21.13 -8.07
C PRO A 485 -3.53 20.97 -8.86
N LYS A 486 -3.56 21.53 -10.07
CA LYS A 486 -4.71 21.41 -10.99
C LYS A 486 -4.97 19.92 -11.22
N GLN A 487 -6.19 19.46 -10.92
CA GLN A 487 -6.59 18.10 -11.30
C GLN A 487 -6.38 17.94 -12.81
N VAL A 488 -5.64 16.91 -13.21
CA VAL A 488 -5.56 16.52 -14.62
C VAL A 488 -6.98 16.11 -15.02
N GLY A 489 -7.69 17.04 -15.64
CA GLY A 489 -9.09 16.88 -15.98
C GLY A 489 -9.29 15.64 -16.85
N LYS A 490 -10.33 14.85 -16.53
CA LYS A 490 -10.98 13.98 -17.50
C LYS A 490 -11.18 14.82 -18.76
N SER A 491 -10.45 14.48 -19.83
CA SER A 491 -10.66 15.06 -21.14
C SER A 491 -12.11 14.78 -21.55
N THR A 492 -13.00 15.72 -21.26
CA THR A 492 -14.31 15.78 -21.91
C THR A 492 -14.02 16.14 -23.35
N GLY A 493 -13.94 15.14 -24.21
CA GLY A 493 -13.87 15.29 -25.65
C GLY A 493 -15.12 16.00 -26.17
N LYS A 494 -15.16 17.33 -26.10
CA LYS A 494 -16.00 18.14 -26.97
C LYS A 494 -15.30 18.20 -28.32
N GLY A 495 -15.63 17.23 -29.17
CA GLY A 495 -15.33 17.31 -30.60
C GLY A 495 -15.95 18.59 -31.17
N LYS A 496 -15.10 19.52 -31.60
CA LYS A 496 -15.48 20.60 -32.50
C LYS A 496 -15.88 19.98 -33.84
N GLY A 497 -17.17 19.77 -34.06
CA GLY A 497 -17.71 19.53 -35.39
C GLY A 497 -17.58 20.79 -36.23
N LYS A 498 -16.54 20.88 -37.04
CA LYS A 498 -16.51 21.78 -38.20
C LYS A 498 -17.41 21.18 -39.28
N GLY A 499 -18.66 21.64 -39.36
CA GLY A 499 -19.51 21.45 -40.53
C GLY A 499 -19.29 22.60 -41.50
N GLY A 500 -18.39 22.41 -42.47
CA GLY A 500 -18.32 23.26 -43.65
C GLY A 500 -19.56 22.99 -44.52
N ARG A 501 -20.32 24.04 -44.83
CA ARG A 501 -21.43 23.99 -45.78
C ARG A 501 -20.90 24.47 -47.13
N LEU A 502 -20.87 23.55 -48.09
CA LEU A 502 -20.91 23.88 -49.51
C LEU A 502 -22.30 24.49 -49.78
N VAL A 503 -22.34 25.75 -50.20
CA VAL A 503 -22.88 26.29 -51.47
C VAL A 503 -22.34 27.71 -51.59
#